data_AF-W1XGV8-F1
#
_entry.id   AF-W1XGV8-F1
#
_cell.length_a   1.000
_cell.length_b   1.000
_cell.length_c   1.000
_cell.angle_alpha   90.00
_cell.angle_beta   90.00
_cell.angle_gamma   90.00
#
_symmetry.space_group_name_H-M   'P 1'
#
loop_
_entity.id
_entity.type
_entity.pdbx_description
1 polymer ?
#
loop_
_entity_poly.entity_id
_entity_poly.type
_entity_poly.pdbx_seq_one_letter_code
_entity_poly.pdbx_strand_id
1 'polypeptide(L)' 'KDLRQAQEILDTDHYGLERVKDRILEYLAVQSRVNKIKGPILCLVGPPGVGKTSLGQSIAKATGRKYVRMALGGVRDEA' A
#
# COMPACT_ATOMS: atom_id res chain seq x y z
N LYS A 1 -1.36 -9.55 12.36
CA LYS A 1 -0.58 -9.36 11.10
C LYS A 1 0.85 -9.07 11.50
N ASP A 2 1.82 -9.70 10.86
CA ASP A 2 3.23 -9.52 11.21
C ASP A 2 3.81 -8.28 10.51
N LEU A 3 4.19 -7.27 11.29
CA LEU A 3 4.79 -6.04 10.77
C LEU A 3 6.24 -6.25 10.32
N ARG A 4 6.94 -7.24 10.89
CA ARG A 4 8.34 -7.56 10.50
C ARG A 4 8.36 -8.14 9.10
N GLN A 5 7.47 -9.10 8.85
CA GLN A 5 7.29 -9.66 7.50
C GLN A 5 6.92 -8.57 6.49
N ALA A 6 6.07 -7.62 6.88
CA ALA A 6 5.70 -6.52 6.01
C ALA A 6 6.89 -5.61 5.67
N GLN A 7 7.74 -5.29 6.66
CA GLN A 7 8.96 -4.53 6.44
C GLN A 7 9.92 -5.25 5.48
N GLU A 8 10.20 -6.53 5.71
CA GLU A 8 11.10 -7.32 4.88
C GLU A 8 10.64 -7.37 3.43
N ILE A 9 9.34 -7.54 3.19
CA ILE A 9 8.77 -7.55 1.82
C ILE A 9 8.91 -6.16 1.18
N LEU A 10 8.63 -5.08 1.90
CA LEU A 10 8.77 -3.73 1.38
C LEU A 10 10.24 -3.38 1.07
N ASP A 11 11.18 -3.84 1.90
CA ASP A 11 12.62 -3.63 1.68
C ASP A 11 13.16 -4.43 0.51
N THR A 12 12.67 -5.66 0.34
CA THR A 12 13.06 -6.53 -0.77
C THR A 12 12.52 -6.01 -2.09
N ASP A 13 11.26 -5.56 -2.13
CA ASP A 13 10.60 -5.14 -3.36
C ASP A 13 10.91 -3.68 -3.73
N HIS A 14 11.32 -2.84 -2.78
CA HIS A 14 11.57 -1.40 -2.99
C HIS A 14 12.85 -0.92 -2.30
N TYR A 15 13.84 -0.48 -3.09
CA TYR A 15 15.04 0.15 -2.55
C TYR A 15 14.76 1.59 -2.05
N GLY A 16 15.28 1.94 -0.87
CA GLY A 16 15.09 3.25 -0.24
C GLY A 16 13.65 3.47 0.22
N LEU A 17 13.12 4.69 0.04
CA LEU A 17 11.75 5.06 0.46
C LEU A 17 11.47 4.89 1.96
N GLU A 18 12.48 4.98 2.82
CA GLU A 18 12.38 4.76 4.28
C GLU A 18 11.16 5.45 4.91
N ARG A 19 11.01 6.76 4.68
CA ARG A 19 9.87 7.54 5.21
C ARG A 19 8.50 7.03 4.73
N VAL A 20 8.42 6.48 3.52
CA VAL A 20 7.17 5.95 2.95
C VAL A 20 6.87 4.57 3.55
N LYS A 21 7.90 3.72 3.69
CA LYS A 21 7.79 2.40 4.31
C LYS A 21 7.37 2.51 5.78
N ASP A 22 8.01 3.42 6.53
CA ASP A 22 7.65 3.72 7.92
C ASP A 22 6.17 4.09 8.03
N ARG A 23 5.68 4.97 7.13
CA ARG A 23 4.28 5.40 7.14
C ARG A 23 3.31 4.28 6.78
N ILE A 24 3.69 3.38 5.87
CA ILE A 24 2.91 2.18 5.54
C ILE A 24 2.86 1.25 6.75
N LEU A 25 3.97 1.03 7.44
CA LEU A 25 4.01 0.21 8.65
C LEU A 25 3.15 0.79 9.76
N GLU A 26 3.20 2.11 10.01
CA GLU A 26 2.34 2.79 10.96
C GLU A 26 0.85 2.55 10.65
N TYR A 27 0.49 2.71 9.37
CA TYR A 27 -0.86 2.43 8.90
C TYR A 27 -1.28 0.97 9.14
N LEU A 28 -0.42 0.01 8.84
CA LEU A 28 -0.67 -1.41 9.07
C LEU A 28 -0.73 -1.75 10.57
N ALA A 29 0.06 -1.06 11.40
CA ALA A 29 0.06 -1.22 12.85
C ALA A 29 -1.26 -0.74 13.45
N VAL A 30 -1.78 0.41 13.01
CA VAL A 30 -3.11 0.89 13.40
C VAL A 30 -4.19 -0.07 12.92
N GLN A 31 -4.13 -0.50 11.65
CA GLN A 31 -5.09 -1.46 11.10
C GLN A 31 -5.09 -2.80 11.86
N SER A 32 -3.95 -3.23 12.40
CA SER A 32 -3.85 -4.48 13.16
C SER A 32 -4.62 -4.45 14.49
N ARG A 33 -4.86 -3.25 15.05
CA ARG A 33 -5.54 -3.03 16.34
C ARG A 33 -7.03 -2.76 16.21
N VAL A 34 -7.52 -2.46 15.00
CA VAL A 34 -8.92 -2.07 14.77
C VAL A 34 -9.69 -3.21 14.09
N ASN A 35 -10.72 -3.73 14.76
CA ASN A 35 -11.53 -4.87 14.27
C ASN A 35 -12.46 -4.53 13.09
N LYS A 36 -12.68 -3.25 12.77
CA LYS A 36 -13.49 -2.80 11.64
C LYS A 36 -12.64 -2.03 10.63
N ILE A 37 -12.76 -2.38 9.35
CA ILE A 37 -12.13 -1.70 8.21
C ILE A 37 -12.92 -0.41 7.87
N LYS A 38 -13.21 0.42 8.88
CA LYS A 38 -13.58 1.83 8.71
C LYS A 38 -12.35 2.74 8.88
N GLY A 39 -11.16 2.20 8.60
CA GLY A 39 -9.91 2.95 8.66
C GLY A 39 -9.71 3.82 7.43
N PRO A 40 -8.89 4.88 7.52
CA PRO A 40 -8.61 5.78 6.39
C PRO A 40 -8.03 5.02 5.19
N ILE A 41 -8.33 5.51 3.99
CA ILE A 41 -7.78 4.99 2.73
C ILE A 41 -6.36 5.55 2.55
N LEU A 42 -5.40 4.67 2.26
CA LEU A 42 -4.03 5.07 1.95
C LEU A 42 -3.95 5.62 0.52
N CYS A 43 -3.48 6.86 0.37
CA CYS A 43 -3.23 7.48 -0.92
C CYS A 43 -1.72 7.70 -1.12
N LEU A 44 -1.17 7.19 -2.22
CA LEU A 44 0.23 7.40 -2.61
C LEU A 44 0.29 8.46 -3.71
N VAL A 45 1.03 9.55 -3.48
CA VAL A 45 1.11 10.71 -4.39
C VAL A 45 2.57 10.95 -4.80
N GLY A 46 2.78 11.29 -6.07
CA GLY A 46 4.09 11.65 -6.60
C GLY A 46 4.17 11.58 -8.13
N PRO A 47 5.31 11.93 -8.74
CA PRO A 47 5.54 11.85 -10.20
C PRO A 47 5.32 10.43 -10.77
N PRO A 48 5.07 10.27 -12.09
CA PRO A 48 5.04 8.94 -12.72
C PRO A 48 6.39 8.23 -12.56
N GLY A 49 6.39 6.89 -12.53
CA GLY A 49 7.61 6.08 -12.43
C GLY A 49 8.15 5.84 -11.00
N VAL A 50 7.68 6.54 -9.97
CA VAL A 50 8.18 6.39 -8.58
C VAL A 50 7.71 5.13 -7.83
N GLY A 51 7.10 4.16 -8.53
CA GLY A 51 6.72 2.87 -7.92
C GLY A 51 5.42 2.84 -7.11
N LYS A 52 4.52 3.83 -7.23
CA LYS A 52 3.23 3.83 -6.50
C LYS A 52 2.39 2.57 -6.70
N THR A 53 2.31 2.07 -7.94
CA THR A 53 1.55 0.86 -8.27
C THR A 53 2.22 -0.40 -7.70
N SER A 54 3.55 -0.50 -7.78
CA SER A 54 4.29 -1.64 -7.23
C SER A 54 4.25 -1.65 -5.70
N LEU A 55 4.29 -0.47 -5.05
CA LEU A 55 4.07 -0.36 -3.59
C LEU A 55 2.73 -0.97 -3.18
N GLY A 56 1.66 -0.67 -3.92
CA GLY A 56 0.35 -1.29 -3.65
C GLY A 56 0.35 -2.82 -3.77
N GLN A 57 1.12 -3.38 -4.71
CA GLN A 57 1.30 -4.83 -4.87
C GLN A 57 2.06 -5.44 -3.68
N SER A 58 3.16 -4.82 -3.27
CA SER A 58 3.96 -5.28 -2.13
C SER A 58 3.21 -5.17 -0.81
N ILE A 59 2.37 -4.15 -0.62
CA ILE A 59 1.46 -4.07 0.54
C ILE A 59 0.46 -5.22 0.54
N ALA A 60 -0.11 -5.56 -0.61
CA ALA A 60 -1.04 -6.69 -0.72
C ALA A 60 -0.36 -8.03 -0.42
N LYS A 61 0.85 -8.25 -0.97
CA LYS A 61 1.73 -9.39 -0.68
C LYS A 61 2.06 -9.48 0.81
N ALA A 62 2.52 -8.37 1.41
CA ALA A 62 2.84 -8.25 2.85
C ALA A 62 1.65 -8.52 3.78
N THR A 63 0.44 -8.21 3.34
CA THR A 63 -0.77 -8.41 4.15
C THR A 63 -1.52 -9.70 3.83
N GLY A 64 -1.03 -10.52 2.90
CA GLY A 64 -1.68 -11.74 2.44
C GLY A 64 -3.05 -11.50 1.78
N ARG A 65 -3.25 -10.33 1.16
CA ARG A 65 -4.51 -9.94 0.52
C ARG A 65 -4.42 -10.05 -1.00
N LYS A 66 -5.55 -10.36 -1.64
CA LYS A 66 -5.64 -10.31 -3.11
C LYS A 66 -5.42 -8.86 -3.58
N TYR A 67 -4.57 -8.70 -4.58
CA TYR A 67 -4.31 -7.42 -5.22
C TYR A 67 -5.22 -7.24 -6.44
N VAL A 68 -5.88 -6.09 -6.55
CA VAL A 68 -6.66 -5.70 -7.72
C VAL A 68 -6.21 -4.30 -8.13
N ARG A 69 -5.92 -4.12 -9.42
CA ARG A 69 -5.60 -2.82 -10.02
C ARG A 69 -6.73 -2.40 -10.94
N MET A 70 -7.30 -1.23 -10.68
CA MET A 70 -8.28 -0.59 -11.56
C MET A 70 -7.69 0.73 -12.06
N ALA A 71 -7.63 0.92 -13.37
CA ALA A 71 -7.16 2.16 -13.97
C ALA A 71 -8.36 3.11 -14.13
N LEU A 72 -8.30 4.28 -13.46
CA LEU A 72 -9.34 5.31 -13.54
C LEU A 72 -8.97 6.47 -14.49
N GLY A 73 -7.81 6.41 -15.13
CA GLY A 73 -7.36 7.45 -16.05
C GLY A 73 -8.14 7.41 -17.36
N GLY A 74 -8.69 8.56 -17.77
CA GLY A 74 -9.49 8.65 -18.99
C GLY A 74 -10.87 7.98 -18.88
N VAL A 75 -11.27 7.54 -17.68
CA VAL A 75 -12.64 7.09 -17.42
C VAL A 75 -13.54 8.30 -17.58
N ARG A 76 -14.28 8.31 -18.68
CA ARG A 76 -15.52 9.06 -18.82
C ARG A 76 -16.63 8.02 -18.76
N ASP A 77 -17.51 8.21 -17.81
CA ASP A 77 -18.82 7.55 -17.72
C ASP A 77 -19.75 8.72 -17.34
N GLU A 78 -20.71 9.18 -18.14
CA GLU A 78 -21.89 8.51 -18.75
C GLU A 78 -22.88 7.93 -17.72
N ALA A 79 -23.38 8.80 -16.83
CA ALA A 79 -24.81 9.06 -16.55
C ALA A 79 -24.98 10.02 -15.36
#